data_AF-A0AAE1EFB1-F1
#
_entry.id   AF-A0AAE1EFB1-F1
#
_cell.length_a   1.000
_cell.length_b   1.000
_cell.length_c   1.000
_cell.angle_alpha   90.00
_cell.angle_beta   90.00
_cell.angle_gamma   90.00
#
_symmetry.space_group_name_H-M   'P 1'
#
loop_
_entity.id
_entity.type
_entity.pdbx_description
1 polymer ?
#
loop_
_entity_poly.entity_id
_entity_poly.type
_entity_poly.pdbx_seq_one_letter_code
_entity_poly.pdbx_strand_id
1 'polypeptide(L)'
;MTDLGVSEITEFYRNKTIFITGGTGFMGKVLVEKLLRSCPVRRIYLLMRPKRGVDVEQRLDDMFNYKHKYKDVERFANVSN
;
A
#
# COMPACT_ATOMS: atom_id res chain seq x y z
N MET A 1 23.12 -21.02 -9.11
CA MET A 1 21.85 -21.16 -9.87
C MET A 1 20.95 -19.99 -9.50
N THR A 2 21.23 -18.79 -10.02
CA THR A 2 20.27 -17.68 -10.01
C THR A 2 19.36 -17.89 -11.20
N ASP A 3 18.34 -18.70 -11.00
CA ASP A 3 17.44 -19.14 -12.06
C ASP A 3 16.43 -18.03 -12.40
N LEU A 4 16.33 -17.72 -13.70
CA LEU A 4 15.26 -17.01 -14.41
C LEU A 4 14.81 -15.63 -13.89
N GLY A 5 15.40 -14.54 -14.40
CA GLY A 5 14.71 -13.27 -14.74
C GLY A 5 13.95 -12.48 -13.67
N VAL A 6 13.90 -12.92 -12.42
CA VAL A 6 13.18 -12.25 -11.32
C VAL A 6 14.12 -11.27 -10.62
N SER A 7 13.67 -10.03 -10.44
CA SER A 7 14.42 -8.99 -9.74
C SER A 7 14.68 -9.37 -8.28
N GLU A 8 15.89 -9.13 -7.79
CA GLU A 8 16.24 -9.29 -6.36
C GLU A 8 15.29 -8.51 -5.44
N ILE A 9 14.79 -7.35 -5.88
CA ILE A 9 13.81 -6.54 -5.16
C ILE A 9 12.47 -7.28 -5.07
N THR A 10 12.02 -7.88 -6.18
CA THR A 10 10.76 -8.65 -6.21
C THR A 10 10.85 -9.85 -5.27
N GLU A 11 11.98 -10.54 -5.25
CA GLU A 11 12.20 -11.67 -4.34
C GLU A 11 12.28 -11.20 -2.89
N PHE A 12 12.97 -10.09 -2.63
CA PHE A 12 13.02 -9.49 -1.30
C PHE A 12 11.62 -9.23 -0.75
N TYR A 13 10.69 -8.69 -1.54
CA TYR A 13 9.35 -8.37 -1.05
C TYR A 13 8.36 -9.55 -1.07
N ARG A 14 8.77 -10.73 -1.56
CA ARG A 14 7.90 -11.91 -1.64
C ARG A 14 7.38 -12.32 -0.26
N ASN A 15 6.06 -12.50 -0.16
CA ASN A 15 5.32 -12.92 1.03
C ASN A 15 5.52 -12.06 2.29
N LYS A 16 6.15 -10.89 2.16
CA LYS A 16 6.36 -9.98 3.29
C LYS A 16 5.09 -9.19 3.62
N THR A 17 4.98 -8.83 4.89
CA THR A 17 4.05 -7.82 5.37
C THR A 17 4.81 -6.53 5.57
N ILE A 18 4.29 -5.44 5.01
CA ILE A 18 4.99 -4.15 4.96
C ILE A 18 4.12 -3.11 5.68
N PHE A 19 4.74 -2.33 6.58
CA PHE A 19 4.11 -1.16 7.17
C PHE A 19 4.69 0.11 6.55
N ILE A 20 3.83 0.95 5.98
CA ILE A 20 4.22 2.15 5.26
C ILE A 20 3.69 3.38 5.99
N THR A 21 4.61 4.28 6.35
CA THR A 21 4.30 5.65 6.78
C THR A 21 4.43 6.62 5.62
N GLY A 22 3.61 7.68 5.59
CA GLY A 22 3.68 8.67 4.52
C GLY A 22 3.18 8.17 3.16
N GLY A 23 2.52 7.02 3.09
CA GLY A 23 2.09 6.42 1.83
C GLY A 23 1.02 7.22 1.07
N THR A 24 0.37 8.21 1.69
CA THR A 24 -0.54 9.14 1.01
C THR A 24 0.18 10.27 0.24
N GLY A 25 1.47 10.48 0.47
CA GLY A 25 2.28 11.46 -0.26
C GLY A 25 2.61 10.99 -1.68
N PHE A 26 3.12 11.88 -2.53
CA PHE A 26 3.38 11.58 -3.95
C PHE A 26 4.23 10.31 -4.16
N MET A 27 5.42 10.24 -3.56
CA MET A 27 6.28 9.04 -3.63
C MET A 27 5.69 7.84 -2.90
N GLY A 28 4.96 8.06 -1.81
CA GLY A 28 4.28 7.01 -1.08
C GLY A 28 3.27 6.26 -1.94
N LYS A 29 2.47 6.99 -2.72
CA LYS A 29 1.50 6.41 -3.66
C LYS A 29 2.19 5.59 -4.74
N VAL A 30 3.28 6.11 -5.31
CA VAL A 30 4.08 5.40 -6.33
C VAL A 30 4.67 4.10 -5.77
N LEU A 31 5.20 4.14 -4.54
CA LEU A 31 5.72 2.96 -3.86
C LEU A 31 4.65 1.89 -3.65
N VAL A 32 3.49 2.29 -3.12
CA VAL A 32 2.35 1.38 -2.89
C VAL A 32 1.91 0.74 -4.21
N GLU A 33 1.72 1.52 -5.26
CA GLU A 33 1.38 1.02 -6.61
C GLU A 33 2.44 0.04 -7.14
N LYS A 34 3.73 0.36 -6.96
CA LYS A 34 4.82 -0.51 -7.44
C LYS A 34 4.87 -1.84 -6.69
N LEU A 35 4.68 -1.82 -5.38
CA LEU A 35 4.63 -3.02 -4.56
C LEU A 35 3.43 -3.89 -4.93
N LEU A 36 2.23 -3.30 -5.04
CA LEU A 36 1.01 -4.02 -5.43
C LEU A 36 1.08 -4.61 -6.85
N ARG A 37 1.75 -3.92 -7.79
CA ARG A 37 1.81 -4.35 -9.20
C ARG A 37 2.96 -5.30 -9.52
N SER A 38 4.11 -5.18 -8.86
CA SER A 38 5.35 -5.86 -9.26
C SER A 38 5.95 -6.77 -8.20
N CYS A 39 5.43 -6.75 -6.97
CA CYS A 39 5.97 -7.55 -5.88
C CYS A 39 4.87 -8.46 -5.31
N PRO A 40 5.11 -9.78 -5.17
CA PRO A 40 4.16 -10.70 -4.56
C PRO A 40 4.15 -10.53 -3.03
N VAL A 41 3.75 -9.35 -2.54
CA VAL A 41 3.65 -9.01 -1.12
C VAL A 41 2.42 -9.69 -0.51
N ARG A 42 2.50 -10.05 0.78
CA ARG A 42 1.38 -10.67 1.49
C ARG A 42 0.36 -9.66 1.97
N ARG A 43 0.82 -8.54 2.54
CA ARG A 43 -0.06 -7.48 3.07
C ARG A 43 0.69 -6.16 3.19
N ILE A 44 0.02 -5.05 2.89
CA ILE A 44 0.50 -3.69 3.15
C ILE A 44 -0.41 -3.05 4.19
N TYR A 45 0.19 -2.55 5.27
CA TYR A 45 -0.47 -1.70 6.24
C TYR A 45 -0.05 -0.25 5.98
N LEU A 46 -1.03 0.64 5.83
CA LEU A 46 -0.79 2.04 5.53
C LEU A 46 -1.25 2.92 6.71
N LEU A 47 -0.31 3.67 7.29
CA LEU A 47 -0.66 4.69 8.28
C LEU A 47 -1.19 5.94 7.56
N MET A 48 -2.45 6.27 7.82
CA MET A 48 -3.08 7.51 7.36
C MET A 48 -3.55 8.34 8.55
N ARG A 49 -3.40 9.66 8.42
CA ARG A 49 -3.93 10.63 9.40
C ARG A 49 -5.13 11.36 8.80
N PRO A 50 -6.12 11.81 9.58
CA PRO A 50 -7.12 12.74 9.05
C PRO A 50 -6.47 14.05 8.57
N LYS A 51 -7.15 14.78 7.68
CA LYS A 51 -6.83 16.16 7.30
C LYS A 51 -8.01 17.04 7.71
N ARG A 52 -7.80 18.35 7.93
CA ARG A 52 -8.90 19.26 8.29
C ARG A 52 -10.02 19.18 7.24
N GLY A 53 -11.22 18.78 7.66
CA GLY A 53 -12.40 18.64 6.81
C GLY A 53 -12.39 17.42 5.88
N VAL A 54 -11.42 16.50 6.00
CA VAL A 54 -11.36 15.26 5.20
C VAL A 54 -10.96 14.11 6.11
N ASP A 55 -11.88 13.18 6.32
CA ASP A 55 -11.62 11.98 7.11
C ASP A 55 -10.68 11.00 6.39
N VAL A 56 -10.28 9.94 7.09
CA VAL A 56 -9.35 8.95 6.54
C VAL A 56 -9.97 8.16 5.38
N GLU A 57 -11.30 8.01 5.36
CA GLU A 57 -12.02 7.25 4.33
C GLU A 57 -12.00 7.99 3.00
N GLN A 58 -12.37 9.27 3.00
CA GLN A 58 -12.28 10.10 1.81
C GLN A 58 -10.84 10.17 1.29
N ARG A 59 -9.85 10.23 2.20
CA ARG A 59 -8.43 10.21 1.80
C ARG A 59 -8.00 8.87 1.18
N LEU A 60 -8.56 7.76 1.63
CA LEU A 60 -8.32 6.43 1.09
C LEU A 60 -8.93 6.30 -0.30
N ASP A 61 -10.18 6.71 -0.45
CA ASP A 61 -10.90 6.72 -1.72
C ASP A 61 -10.16 7.59 -2.75
N ASP A 62 -9.75 8.80 -2.36
CA ASP A 62 -8.94 9.71 -3.19
C ASP A 62 -7.57 9.11 -3.57
N MET A 63 -7.00 8.23 -2.74
CA MET A 63 -5.73 7.57 -3.03
C MET A 63 -5.86 6.50 -4.10
N PHE A 64 -7.00 5.81 -4.17
CA PHE A 64 -7.25 4.69 -5.09
C PHE A 64 -8.29 4.98 -6.17
N ASN A 65 -8.72 6.25 -6.34
CA ASN A 65 -9.77 6.67 -7.28
C ASN A 65 -9.43 6.52 -8.79
N TYR A 66 -8.41 5.73 -9.14
CA TYR A 66 -8.08 5.36 -10.51
C TYR A 66 -8.65 3.97 -10.83
N LYS A 67 -9.97 3.90 -11.06
CA LYS A 67 -10.71 2.78 -11.70
C LYS A 67 -10.52 1.38 -11.07
N HIS A 68 -11.46 0.98 -10.21
CA HIS A 68 -11.94 -0.41 -10.01
C HIS A 68 -10.96 -1.57 -9.69
N LYS A 69 -9.67 -1.32 -9.43
CA LYS A 69 -8.66 -2.38 -9.43
C LYS A 69 -8.37 -3.03 -8.07
N TYR A 70 -8.62 -2.35 -6.96
CA TYR A 70 -8.28 -2.83 -5.61
C TYR A 70 -9.56 -3.21 -4.85
N LYS A 71 -9.92 -4.50 -4.86
CA LYS A 71 -11.20 -4.99 -4.32
C LYS A 71 -11.15 -5.38 -2.84
N ASP A 72 -9.97 -5.54 -2.27
CA ASP A 72 -9.78 -6.10 -0.91
C ASP A 72 -8.98 -5.14 0.00
N VAL A 73 -9.44 -3.91 0.16
CA VAL A 73 -8.87 -2.97 1.15
C VAL A 73 -9.64 -3.12 2.46
N GLU A 74 -9.07 -3.91 3.37
CA GLU A 74 -9.63 -4.12 4.70
C GLU A 74 -9.27 -2.98 5.66
N ARG A 75 -10.26 -2.56 6.45
CA ARG A 75 -10.11 -1.54 7.49
C ARG A 75 -9.74 -2.23 8.81
N PHE A 76 -8.64 -1.81 9.41
CA PHE A 76 -8.33 -2.14 10.78
C PHE A 76 -8.51 -0.87 11.61
N ALA A 77 -9.60 -0.81 12.37
CA ALA A 77 -9.97 0.36 13.15
C ALA A 77 -8.98 0.60 14.31
N ASN A 78 -8.59 1.88 14.43
CA ASN A 78 -8.20 2.62 15.65
C ASN A 78 -7.71 1.79 16.84
N VAL A 79 -6.39 1.80 17.08
CA VAL A 79 -5.88 1.72 18.45
C VAL A 79 -6.22 3.06 19.12
N SER A 80 -7.46 3.18 19.59
CA SER A 80 -7.84 4.18 20.58
C SER A 80 -7.06 3.88 21.86
N ASN A 81 -6.19 4.80 22.27
CA ASN A 81 -5.84 4.97 23.68
C ASN A 81 -6.99 5.70 24.37
#